data_AF-A0A947JF58-F1
#
_entry.id   AF-A0A947JF58-F1
#
_cell.length_a   1.000
_cell.length_b   1.000
_cell.length_c   1.000
_cell.angle_alpha   90.00
_cell.angle_beta   90.00
_cell.angle_gamma   90.00
#
_symmetry.space_group_name_H-M   'P 1'
#
loop_
_entity.id
_entity.type
_entity.pdbx_description
1 polymer ?
#
loop_
_entity_poly.entity_id
_entity_poly.type
_entity_poly.pdbx_seq_one_letter_code
_entity_poly.pdbx_strand_id
1 'polypeptide(L)'
;PKVSGALDPYPTPALKPRGTGITEHRLSGAVEDLRQAILNYYSDYEATELKTEIWLPETFVGIEDRIDVVGESRDTPYLWTNGEIRDTPYHKTNHSLAFTLSDDPDEFLIVYGVNHQATGKATYSNFAVYGEKYINGVASVASPSFPGSAEVYIPGHPEAGFLYAWKVARSSDDSDYCLTVPYGPLRYGFGVDADDQCGYVGFRAYLEPETTVGAKWDELIYDRVIKFKKHYKS
;
A
#
# COMPACT_ATOMS: atom_id res chain seq x y z
N PRO A 1 -39.83 23.93 30.72
CA PRO A 1 -38.36 24.08 30.99
C PRO A 1 -37.69 22.71 31.09
N LYS A 2 -36.79 22.35 30.16
CA LYS A 2 -35.95 21.14 30.31
C LYS A 2 -34.91 21.43 31.38
N VAL A 3 -34.87 20.62 32.42
CA VAL A 3 -33.85 20.68 33.47
C VAL A 3 -32.51 20.36 32.81
N SER A 4 -31.59 21.33 32.82
CA SER A 4 -30.20 21.14 32.45
C SER A 4 -29.57 20.21 33.48
N GLY A 5 -29.45 18.91 33.17
CA GLY A 5 -28.65 17.99 33.94
C GLY A 5 -27.18 18.39 33.87
N ALA A 6 -26.44 18.27 34.98
CA ALA A 6 -25.00 18.45 34.96
C ALA A 6 -24.38 17.41 34.02
N LEU A 7 -23.56 17.88 33.08
CA LEU A 7 -22.83 16.99 32.19
C LEU A 7 -21.72 16.30 33.01
N ASP A 8 -21.66 14.98 32.92
CA ASP A 8 -20.59 14.13 33.49
C ASP A 8 -19.86 13.43 32.33
N PRO A 9 -18.98 14.13 31.60
CA PRO A 9 -18.29 13.54 30.46
C PRO A 9 -17.21 12.55 30.93
N TYR A 10 -17.01 11.48 30.14
CA TYR A 10 -15.89 10.58 30.34
C TYR A 10 -14.54 11.33 30.27
N PRO A 11 -13.53 10.95 31.07
CA PRO A 11 -12.21 11.54 30.98
C PRO A 11 -11.58 11.22 29.62
N THR A 12 -10.80 12.18 29.09
CA THR A 12 -10.01 11.97 27.89
C THR A 12 -8.96 10.87 28.13
N PRO A 13 -8.94 9.79 27.33
CA PRO A 13 -7.92 8.75 27.46
C PRO A 13 -6.51 9.31 27.23
N ALA A 14 -5.52 8.74 27.93
CA ALA A 14 -4.12 9.03 27.64
C ALA A 14 -3.75 8.54 26.23
N LEU A 15 -3.00 9.34 25.49
CA LEU A 15 -2.56 8.98 24.15
C LEU A 15 -1.52 7.86 24.22
N LYS A 16 -1.76 6.77 23.50
CA LYS A 16 -0.79 5.68 23.39
C LYS A 16 0.42 6.13 22.56
N PRO A 17 1.66 5.79 22.99
CA PRO A 17 2.85 6.05 22.20
C PRO A 17 2.79 5.27 20.89
N ARG A 18 3.34 5.85 19.81
CA ARG A 18 3.51 5.18 18.52
C ARG A 18 4.95 4.74 18.36
N GLY A 19 5.16 3.48 17.98
CA GLY A 19 6.48 2.89 17.75
C GLY A 19 7.14 2.33 19.01
N THR A 20 8.12 1.47 18.77
CA THR A 20 8.85 0.71 19.80
C THR A 20 10.35 1.02 19.80
N GLY A 21 10.82 1.82 18.84
CA GLY A 21 12.25 2.05 18.59
C GLY A 21 12.95 0.88 17.87
N ILE A 22 12.26 -0.23 17.63
CA ILE A 22 12.76 -1.36 16.84
C ILE A 22 12.43 -1.08 15.37
N THR A 23 13.35 -1.32 14.44
CA THR A 23 13.13 -1.03 13.01
C THR A 23 13.30 -2.25 12.13
N GLU A 24 12.57 -2.28 11.02
CA GLU A 24 12.71 -3.25 9.94
C GLU A 24 13.94 -3.00 9.05
N HIS A 25 14.65 -1.88 9.21
CA HIS A 25 15.80 -1.51 8.36
C HIS A 25 16.93 -2.55 8.32
N ARG A 26 16.97 -3.51 9.26
CA ARG A 26 17.84 -4.71 9.14
C ARG A 26 17.59 -5.51 7.85
N LEU A 27 16.38 -5.43 7.30
CA LEU A 27 15.94 -6.12 6.08
C LEU A 27 16.21 -5.32 4.81
N SER A 28 16.77 -4.10 4.88
CA SER A 28 16.94 -3.25 3.70
C SER A 28 17.78 -3.93 2.61
N GLY A 29 18.83 -4.67 2.97
CA GLY A 29 19.62 -5.46 2.01
C GLY A 29 18.77 -6.52 1.29
N ALA A 30 17.99 -7.30 2.05
CA ALA A 30 17.13 -8.34 1.49
C ALA A 30 16.02 -7.78 0.58
N VAL A 31 15.48 -6.60 0.90
CA VAL A 31 14.51 -5.90 0.04
C VAL A 31 15.15 -5.43 -1.26
N GLU A 32 16.41 -4.96 -1.23
CA GLU A 32 17.15 -4.63 -2.46
C GLU A 32 17.49 -5.88 -3.29
N ASP A 33 17.85 -6.98 -2.66
CA ASP A 33 18.07 -8.26 -3.35
C ASP A 33 16.78 -8.74 -4.04
N LEU A 34 15.63 -8.65 -3.35
CA LEU A 34 14.32 -8.95 -3.92
C LEU A 34 13.98 -8.03 -5.10
N ARG A 35 14.20 -6.71 -4.95
CA ARG A 35 14.01 -5.73 -6.03
C ARG A 35 14.81 -6.13 -7.26
N GLN A 36 16.10 -6.40 -7.09
CA GLN A 36 16.99 -6.75 -8.21
C GLN A 36 16.58 -8.07 -8.86
N ALA A 37 16.16 -9.07 -8.06
CA ALA A 37 15.67 -10.34 -8.58
C ALA A 37 14.38 -10.19 -9.40
N ILE A 38 13.43 -9.35 -8.95
CA ILE A 38 12.20 -9.04 -9.70
C ILE A 38 12.53 -8.39 -11.04
N LEU A 39 13.43 -7.40 -11.06
CA LEU A 39 13.87 -6.74 -12.29
C LEU A 39 14.55 -7.72 -13.26
N ASN A 40 15.38 -8.63 -12.74
CA ASN A 40 16.03 -9.65 -13.55
C ASN A 40 15.02 -10.68 -14.09
N TYR A 41 14.02 -11.06 -13.29
CA TYR A 41 12.97 -12.00 -13.69
C TYR A 41 12.15 -11.50 -14.88
N TYR A 42 11.91 -10.18 -14.94
CA TYR A 42 11.18 -9.50 -16.00
C TYR A 42 12.09 -8.64 -16.88
N SER A 43 13.31 -9.10 -17.18
CA SER A 43 14.31 -8.31 -17.93
C SER A 43 13.89 -7.89 -19.34
N ASP A 44 12.90 -8.58 -19.91
CA ASP A 44 12.36 -8.30 -21.25
C ASP A 44 11.26 -7.22 -21.24
N TYR A 45 10.92 -6.67 -20.07
CA TYR A 45 9.92 -5.63 -19.88
C TYR A 45 10.58 -4.30 -19.51
N GLU A 46 9.94 -3.19 -19.90
CA GLU A 46 10.26 -1.88 -19.33
C GLU A 46 9.72 -1.81 -17.90
N ALA A 47 10.55 -1.31 -16.98
CA ALA A 47 10.22 -1.22 -15.56
C ALA A 47 10.13 0.25 -15.11
N THR A 48 9.01 0.61 -14.48
CA THR A 48 8.79 1.91 -13.85
C THR A 48 8.52 1.71 -12.36
N GLU A 49 9.43 2.19 -11.52
CA GLU A 49 9.28 2.11 -10.07
C GLU A 49 8.38 3.25 -9.57
N LEU A 50 7.33 2.90 -8.84
CA LEU A 50 6.42 3.87 -8.24
C LEU A 50 6.90 4.20 -6.83
N LYS A 51 6.92 5.50 -6.52
CA LYS A 51 7.35 5.99 -5.21
C LYS A 51 6.24 5.81 -4.19
N THR A 52 6.54 5.14 -3.07
CA THR A 52 5.64 5.07 -1.91
C THR A 52 5.89 6.23 -0.96
N GLU A 53 4.82 6.90 -0.54
CA GLU A 53 4.83 8.06 0.35
C GLU A 53 3.75 7.94 1.43
N ILE A 54 3.82 8.82 2.44
CA ILE A 54 2.79 8.92 3.47
C ILE A 54 1.50 9.44 2.84
N TRP A 55 0.44 8.65 2.94
CA TRP A 55 -0.88 8.99 2.40
C TRP A 55 -1.68 9.85 3.36
N LEU A 56 -1.62 9.65 4.68
CA LEU A 56 -2.38 10.45 5.65
C LEU A 56 -1.48 10.77 6.85
N PRO A 57 -1.34 12.05 7.25
CA PRO A 57 -0.66 12.40 8.50
C PRO A 57 -1.50 11.93 9.71
N GLU A 58 -0.89 11.91 10.90
CA GLU A 58 -1.65 11.62 12.13
C GLU A 58 -2.80 12.60 12.34
N THR A 59 -3.88 12.12 12.94
CA THR A 59 -5.09 12.92 13.21
C THR A 59 -4.79 14.27 13.88
N PHE A 60 -3.88 14.33 14.85
CA PHE A 60 -3.58 15.60 15.54
C PHE A 60 -2.90 16.61 14.63
N VAL A 61 -1.95 16.17 13.81
CA VAL A 61 -1.34 17.01 12.76
C VAL A 61 -2.42 17.45 11.76
N GLY A 62 -3.29 16.53 11.35
CA GLY A 62 -4.40 16.86 10.46
C GLY A 62 -5.37 17.91 11.02
N ILE A 63 -5.68 17.84 12.32
CA ILE A 63 -6.53 18.84 12.99
C ILE A 63 -5.82 20.21 13.06
N GLU A 64 -4.55 20.23 13.46
CA GLU A 64 -3.76 21.45 13.59
C GLU A 64 -3.59 22.16 12.24
N ASP A 65 -3.26 21.39 11.20
CA ASP A 65 -3.02 21.89 9.84
C ASP A 65 -4.30 21.98 8.99
N ARG A 66 -5.46 21.58 9.54
CA ARG A 66 -6.77 21.56 8.87
C ARG A 66 -6.80 20.71 7.59
N ILE A 67 -6.10 19.59 7.62
CA ILE A 67 -6.07 18.57 6.57
C ILE A 67 -7.22 17.58 6.81
N ASP A 68 -8.01 17.30 5.77
CA ASP A 68 -8.96 16.19 5.81
C ASP A 68 -8.20 14.86 5.71
N VAL A 69 -8.11 14.16 6.84
CA VAL A 69 -7.40 12.88 6.97
C VAL A 69 -8.31 11.66 6.71
N VAL A 70 -9.51 11.86 6.15
CA VAL A 70 -10.39 10.76 5.68
C VAL A 70 -10.66 9.69 6.75
N GLY A 71 -10.68 10.10 8.03
CA GLY A 71 -10.91 9.19 9.16
C GLY A 71 -9.69 8.40 9.64
N GLU A 72 -8.46 8.88 9.41
CA GLU A 72 -7.24 8.36 10.07
C GLU A 72 -7.47 8.21 11.59
N SER A 73 -7.15 7.03 12.13
CA SER A 73 -7.49 6.66 13.52
C SER A 73 -6.30 6.18 14.36
N ARG A 74 -5.07 6.44 13.89
CA ARG A 74 -3.79 5.96 14.45
C ARG A 74 -3.68 4.45 14.57
N ASP A 75 -4.52 3.69 13.88
CA ASP A 75 -4.54 2.23 13.86
C ASP A 75 -3.56 1.63 12.85
N THR A 76 -3.15 2.39 11.83
CA THR A 76 -2.16 2.02 10.83
C THR A 76 -1.36 3.23 10.34
N PRO A 77 -0.10 3.09 9.89
CA PRO A 77 0.48 4.04 8.95
C PRO A 77 -0.24 3.87 7.60
N TYR A 78 -0.72 4.98 7.03
CA TYR A 78 -1.32 4.98 5.69
C TYR A 78 -0.24 5.41 4.70
N LEU A 79 0.06 4.54 3.75
CA LEU A 79 1.03 4.79 2.68
C LEU A 79 0.36 4.58 1.32
N TRP A 80 0.90 5.20 0.28
CA TRP A 80 0.40 5.02 -1.09
C TRP A 80 1.42 5.39 -2.16
N THR A 81 1.11 5.08 -3.43
CA THR A 81 1.97 5.39 -4.58
C THR A 81 1.64 6.71 -5.31
N ASN A 82 0.62 7.46 -4.89
CA ASN A 82 0.08 8.58 -5.70
C ASN A 82 0.56 9.99 -5.28
N GLY A 83 1.61 10.10 -4.47
CA GLY A 83 2.26 11.40 -4.19
C GLY A 83 1.76 12.18 -2.97
N GLU A 84 2.18 13.42 -2.80
CA GLU A 84 1.81 14.23 -1.63
C GLU A 84 0.31 14.57 -1.56
N ILE A 85 -0.24 14.57 -0.33
CA ILE A 85 -1.49 15.27 0.01
C ILE A 85 -1.24 16.78 -0.11
N ARG A 86 -1.24 17.32 -1.33
CA ARG A 86 -1.20 18.76 -1.50
C ARG A 86 -2.59 19.31 -1.42
N ASP A 87 -2.94 19.85 -0.26
CA ASP A 87 -3.71 21.09 0.00
C ASP A 87 -4.91 21.41 -0.91
N THR A 88 -5.48 20.40 -1.55
CA THR A 88 -6.51 20.54 -2.54
C THR A 88 -7.73 19.78 -2.05
N PRO A 89 -8.93 20.39 -2.11
CA PRO A 89 -10.14 19.74 -1.66
C PRO A 89 -10.36 18.47 -2.47
N TYR A 90 -9.99 17.29 -1.94
CA TYR A 90 -10.26 15.90 -2.34
C TYR A 90 -10.31 15.54 -3.86
N HIS A 91 -10.00 16.47 -4.77
CA HIS A 91 -10.41 16.47 -6.18
C HIS A 91 -9.31 16.93 -7.13
N LYS A 92 -8.09 17.20 -6.63
CA LYS A 92 -6.93 17.48 -7.48
C LYS A 92 -5.73 16.65 -7.03
N THR A 93 -5.91 15.34 -7.03
CA THR A 93 -4.74 14.45 -7.06
C THR A 93 -3.94 14.78 -8.31
N ASN A 94 -2.62 14.84 -8.17
CA ASN A 94 -1.76 15.04 -9.32
C ASN A 94 -1.71 13.70 -10.07
N HIS A 95 -2.59 13.52 -11.05
CA HIS A 95 -2.69 12.32 -11.91
C HIS A 95 -1.36 11.83 -12.50
N SER A 96 -0.29 12.62 -12.43
CA SER A 96 1.04 12.28 -12.97
C SER A 96 1.78 11.16 -12.24
N LEU A 97 1.36 10.77 -11.02
CA LEU A 97 1.98 9.65 -10.27
C LEU A 97 1.13 8.37 -10.26
N ALA A 98 -0.13 8.47 -10.70
CA ALA A 98 -1.00 7.31 -10.83
C ALA A 98 -0.51 6.42 -11.99
N PHE A 99 -0.63 5.10 -11.82
CA PHE A 99 -0.37 4.17 -12.90
C PHE A 99 -1.63 3.90 -13.71
N THR A 100 -1.45 3.47 -14.96
CA THR A 100 -2.50 2.81 -15.75
C THR A 100 -2.25 1.31 -15.83
N LEU A 101 -3.31 0.53 -15.97
CA LEU A 101 -3.26 -0.92 -16.24
C LEU A 101 -4.30 -1.24 -17.31
N SER A 102 -3.85 -1.27 -18.56
CA SER A 102 -4.70 -1.65 -19.69
C SER A 102 -5.06 -3.13 -19.65
N ASP A 103 -6.00 -3.53 -20.51
CA ASP A 103 -6.35 -4.93 -20.75
C ASP A 103 -5.30 -5.60 -21.66
N ASP A 104 -4.04 -5.61 -21.19
CA ASP A 104 -2.87 -6.17 -21.86
C ASP A 104 -2.19 -7.16 -20.90
N PRO A 105 -2.07 -8.46 -21.24
CA PRO A 105 -1.36 -9.43 -20.40
C PRO A 105 0.12 -9.09 -20.19
N ASP A 106 0.70 -8.26 -21.06
CA ASP A 106 2.07 -7.78 -20.98
C ASP A 106 2.21 -6.44 -20.21
N GLU A 107 1.16 -6.01 -19.50
CA GLU A 107 1.17 -4.89 -18.54
C GLU A 107 0.71 -5.36 -17.15
N PHE A 108 1.56 -5.21 -16.13
CA PHE A 108 1.27 -5.63 -14.76
C PHE A 108 2.10 -4.86 -13.74
N LEU A 109 1.78 -5.03 -12.46
CA LEU A 109 2.60 -4.55 -11.35
C LEU A 109 3.17 -5.72 -10.58
N ILE A 110 4.34 -5.52 -9.98
CA ILE A 110 4.82 -6.33 -8.85
C ILE A 110 4.83 -5.43 -7.61
N VAL A 111 4.04 -5.81 -6.62
CA VAL A 111 3.98 -5.16 -5.31
C VAL A 111 4.80 -6.01 -4.34
N TYR A 112 5.77 -5.42 -3.66
CA TYR A 112 6.72 -6.17 -2.84
C TYR A 112 7.21 -5.34 -1.65
N GLY A 113 7.70 -6.02 -0.62
CA GLY A 113 8.17 -5.35 0.58
C GLY A 113 8.37 -6.31 1.74
N VAL A 114 8.37 -5.74 2.94
CA VAL A 114 8.44 -6.50 4.18
C VAL A 114 7.05 -7.00 4.55
N ASN A 115 6.94 -8.27 4.94
CA ASN A 115 5.75 -8.76 5.61
C ASN A 115 5.74 -8.24 7.05
N HIS A 116 5.13 -7.07 7.27
CA HIS A 116 5.06 -6.41 8.58
C HIS A 116 4.41 -7.29 9.66
N GLN A 117 3.59 -8.28 9.29
CA GLN A 117 3.07 -9.25 10.24
C GLN A 117 4.16 -10.25 10.68
N ALA A 118 5.01 -10.71 9.77
CA ALA A 118 6.11 -11.63 10.06
C ALA A 118 7.23 -10.99 10.90
N THR A 119 7.43 -9.68 10.79
CA THR A 119 8.39 -8.91 11.61
C THR A 119 7.83 -8.53 12.98
N GLY A 120 6.53 -8.71 13.20
CA GLY A 120 5.84 -8.27 14.41
C GLY A 120 5.56 -6.77 14.46
N LYS A 121 5.70 -6.05 13.34
CA LYS A 121 5.36 -4.63 13.24
C LYS A 121 3.87 -4.35 13.04
N ALA A 122 3.12 -5.36 12.63
CA ALA A 122 1.67 -5.30 12.55
C ALA A 122 1.07 -6.62 13.00
N THR A 123 -0.15 -6.57 13.54
CA THR A 123 -0.99 -7.78 13.66
C THR A 123 -1.60 -8.18 12.33
N TYR A 124 -1.76 -7.22 11.43
CA TYR A 124 -2.29 -7.38 10.09
C TYR A 124 -1.76 -6.25 9.20
N SER A 125 -1.15 -6.58 8.07
CA SER A 125 -0.89 -5.63 6.98
C SER A 125 -1.58 -6.05 5.69
N ASN A 126 -1.74 -5.10 4.78
CA ASN A 126 -2.28 -5.36 3.45
C ASN A 126 -1.79 -4.31 2.46
N PHE A 127 -1.84 -4.66 1.18
CA PHE A 127 -1.92 -3.66 0.12
C PHE A 127 -3.29 -3.72 -0.55
N ALA A 128 -3.71 -2.61 -1.14
CA ALA A 128 -4.96 -2.51 -1.88
C ALA A 128 -4.77 -1.63 -3.12
N VAL A 129 -5.35 -2.07 -4.23
CA VAL A 129 -5.39 -1.34 -5.49
C VAL A 129 -6.63 -0.46 -5.48
N TYR A 130 -6.45 0.81 -5.80
CA TYR A 130 -7.53 1.81 -5.85
C TYR A 130 -7.67 2.39 -7.26
N GLY A 131 -8.91 2.68 -7.67
CA GLY A 131 -9.18 3.59 -8.77
C GLY A 131 -9.03 5.04 -8.31
N GLU A 132 -8.29 5.86 -9.05
CA GLU A 132 -7.96 7.23 -8.64
C GLU A 132 -9.19 8.14 -8.65
N LYS A 133 -9.98 8.11 -9.72
CA LYS A 133 -11.11 9.03 -9.96
C LYS A 133 -12.15 9.02 -8.85
N TYR A 134 -12.41 7.84 -8.28
CA TYR A 134 -13.43 7.64 -7.25
C TYR A 134 -12.89 7.20 -5.90
N ILE A 135 -11.57 7.01 -5.78
CA ILE A 135 -10.91 6.52 -4.56
C ILE A 135 -11.58 5.22 -4.07
N ASN A 136 -11.94 4.36 -5.02
CA ASN A 136 -12.62 3.09 -4.75
C ASN A 136 -11.58 1.97 -4.66
N GLY A 137 -11.59 1.23 -3.54
CA GLY A 137 -10.80 0.01 -3.42
C GLY A 137 -11.34 -1.05 -4.37
N VAL A 138 -10.45 -1.60 -5.19
CA VAL A 138 -10.78 -2.52 -6.28
C VAL A 138 -10.47 -3.96 -5.89
N ALA A 139 -9.28 -4.17 -5.34
CA ALA A 139 -8.77 -5.49 -4.98
C ALA A 139 -7.69 -5.33 -3.90
N SER A 140 -7.47 -6.34 -3.07
CA SER A 140 -6.46 -6.31 -2.00
C SER A 140 -5.91 -7.68 -1.69
N VAL A 141 -4.72 -7.71 -1.09
CA VAL A 141 -4.12 -8.92 -0.52
C VAL A 141 -3.70 -8.63 0.91
N ALA A 142 -4.02 -9.54 1.80
CA ALA A 142 -3.70 -9.46 3.21
C ALA A 142 -2.45 -10.29 3.56
N SER A 143 -1.71 -9.83 4.55
CA SER A 143 -0.47 -10.43 5.06
C SER A 143 -0.54 -11.90 5.48
N PRO A 144 -1.67 -12.48 5.93
CA PRO A 144 -1.76 -13.93 6.13
C PRO A 144 -1.48 -14.74 4.85
N SER A 145 -1.66 -14.14 3.66
CA SER A 145 -1.40 -14.77 2.36
C SER A 145 0.01 -14.54 1.83
N PHE A 146 0.78 -13.62 2.41
CA PHE A 146 2.13 -13.27 1.94
C PHE A 146 3.19 -14.38 2.06
N PRO A 147 3.17 -15.30 3.04
CA PRO A 147 4.22 -16.32 3.20
C PRO A 147 4.49 -17.11 1.91
N GLY A 148 5.77 -17.27 1.58
CA GLY A 148 6.25 -18.00 0.40
C GLY A 148 6.27 -17.19 -0.91
N SER A 149 5.59 -16.04 -0.97
CA SER A 149 5.46 -15.27 -2.22
C SER A 149 6.80 -14.67 -2.73
N ALA A 150 7.71 -14.28 -1.83
CA ALA A 150 9.03 -13.79 -2.21
C ALA A 150 9.97 -14.89 -2.74
N GLU A 151 9.76 -16.15 -2.36
CA GLU A 151 10.59 -17.30 -2.78
C GLU A 151 10.54 -17.54 -4.30
N VAL A 152 9.50 -17.04 -4.96
CA VAL A 152 9.39 -17.05 -6.44
C VAL A 152 10.58 -16.35 -7.08
N TYR A 153 11.07 -15.27 -6.47
CA TYR A 153 12.12 -14.41 -7.02
C TYR A 153 13.48 -14.66 -6.37
N ILE A 154 13.52 -14.98 -5.07
CA ILE A 154 14.76 -15.15 -4.29
C ILE A 154 14.79 -16.51 -3.55
N PRO A 155 14.74 -17.64 -4.29
CA PRO A 155 14.60 -18.96 -3.68
C PRO A 155 15.75 -19.29 -2.72
N GLY A 156 15.42 -19.66 -1.48
CA GLY A 156 16.37 -20.05 -0.45
C GLY A 156 17.12 -18.89 0.21
N HIS A 157 16.72 -17.65 -0.08
CA HIS A 157 17.28 -16.48 0.59
C HIS A 157 16.90 -16.50 2.09
N PRO A 158 17.85 -16.29 3.02
CA PRO A 158 17.62 -16.49 4.46
C PRO A 158 16.53 -15.58 5.05
N GLU A 159 16.29 -14.41 4.45
CA GLU A 159 15.26 -13.47 4.89
C GLU A 159 13.96 -13.54 4.07
N ALA A 160 13.82 -14.45 3.09
CA ALA A 160 12.65 -14.51 2.21
C ALA A 160 11.33 -14.69 3.00
N GLY A 161 11.36 -15.39 4.14
CA GLY A 161 10.20 -15.55 5.02
C GLY A 161 9.69 -14.26 5.67
N PHE A 162 10.48 -13.19 5.67
CA PHE A 162 10.08 -11.85 6.15
C PHE A 162 9.65 -10.92 5.02
N LEU A 163 9.72 -11.37 3.77
CA LEU A 163 9.40 -10.56 2.59
C LEU A 163 8.17 -11.10 1.87
N TYR A 164 7.62 -10.31 0.96
CA TYR A 164 6.57 -10.72 0.06
C TYR A 164 6.75 -10.08 -1.32
N ALA A 165 6.20 -10.73 -2.35
CA ALA A 165 6.12 -10.18 -3.70
C ALA A 165 4.85 -10.71 -4.38
N TRP A 166 4.05 -9.83 -4.96
CA TRP A 166 2.73 -10.17 -5.49
C TRP A 166 2.50 -9.52 -6.85
N LYS A 167 2.09 -10.31 -7.85
CA LYS A 167 1.74 -9.80 -9.17
C LYS A 167 0.33 -9.22 -9.14
N VAL A 168 0.13 -8.05 -9.73
CA VAL A 168 -1.17 -7.41 -9.91
C VAL A 168 -1.41 -7.24 -11.41
N ALA A 169 -2.45 -7.86 -11.95
CA ALA A 169 -2.71 -7.90 -13.39
C ALA A 169 -4.21 -8.03 -13.71
N ARG A 170 -4.58 -7.91 -14.99
CA ARG A 170 -5.96 -8.15 -15.47
C ARG A 170 -6.31 -9.63 -15.59
N SER A 171 -5.30 -10.48 -15.76
CA SER A 171 -5.42 -11.94 -15.77
C SER A 171 -4.28 -12.57 -14.99
N SER A 172 -4.57 -13.66 -14.29
CA SER A 172 -3.57 -14.48 -13.61
C SER A 172 -3.06 -15.58 -14.55
N ASP A 173 -1.74 -15.70 -14.69
CA ASP A 173 -1.08 -16.76 -15.46
C ASP A 173 -0.96 -18.07 -14.63
N ASP A 174 -2.05 -18.47 -13.96
CA ASP A 174 -2.11 -19.61 -13.01
C ASP A 174 -1.13 -19.52 -11.81
N SER A 175 -0.57 -18.35 -11.52
CA SER A 175 0.27 -18.11 -10.34
C SER A 175 -0.57 -17.98 -9.07
N ASP A 176 -0.18 -18.70 -8.01
CA ASP A 176 -0.75 -18.58 -6.66
C ASP A 176 -0.58 -17.17 -6.05
N TYR A 177 0.36 -16.38 -6.58
CA TYR A 177 0.71 -15.04 -6.11
C TYR A 177 0.33 -13.95 -7.11
N CYS A 178 -0.91 -14.03 -7.63
CA CYS A 178 -1.48 -13.05 -8.53
C CYS A 178 -2.81 -12.50 -8.02
N LEU A 179 -2.91 -11.16 -7.92
CA LEU A 179 -4.12 -10.43 -7.63
C LEU A 179 -4.73 -9.95 -8.96
N THR A 180 -5.87 -10.53 -9.32
CA THR A 180 -6.60 -10.12 -10.51
C THR A 180 -7.42 -8.85 -10.23
N VAL A 181 -7.21 -7.82 -11.04
CA VAL A 181 -7.92 -6.54 -10.96
C VAL A 181 -9.03 -6.51 -12.04
N PRO A 182 -10.31 -6.42 -11.68
CA PRO A 182 -11.41 -6.51 -12.64
C PRO A 182 -11.39 -5.37 -13.65
N TYR A 183 -11.65 -5.70 -14.93
CA TYR A 183 -11.81 -4.74 -16.03
C TYR A 183 -13.26 -4.74 -16.51
N GLY A 184 -13.83 -3.56 -16.78
CA GLY A 184 -15.18 -3.47 -17.34
C GLY A 184 -15.85 -2.08 -17.18
N PRO A 185 -17.03 -1.88 -17.81
CA PRO A 185 -17.73 -0.60 -17.90
C PRO A 185 -18.40 -0.14 -16.59
N LEU A 186 -18.22 -0.89 -15.51
CA LEU A 186 -18.75 -0.59 -14.18
C LEU A 186 -17.57 -0.29 -13.25
N ARG A 187 -17.80 0.43 -12.15
CA ARG A 187 -16.79 0.88 -11.16
C ARG A 187 -16.12 -0.26 -10.36
N TYR A 188 -15.94 -1.44 -10.95
CA TYR A 188 -15.19 -2.58 -10.42
C TYR A 188 -13.67 -2.41 -10.57
N GLY A 189 -13.19 -1.20 -10.89
CA GLY A 189 -11.79 -0.89 -11.19
C GLY A 189 -11.57 0.62 -11.27
N PHE A 190 -10.44 1.01 -11.86
CA PHE A 190 -10.35 2.21 -12.69
C PHE A 190 -10.91 1.81 -14.07
N GLY A 191 -12.00 2.47 -14.48
CA GLY A 191 -12.86 2.16 -15.62
C GLY A 191 -12.22 2.19 -17.02
N VAL A 192 -13.05 1.94 -18.02
CA VAL A 192 -12.65 1.84 -19.44
C VAL A 192 -12.50 3.20 -20.12
N ASP A 193 -13.12 4.23 -19.56
CA ASP A 193 -13.11 5.58 -20.09
C ASP A 193 -11.73 6.22 -19.91
N ALA A 194 -11.26 6.97 -20.91
CA ALA A 194 -9.92 7.55 -20.91
C ALA A 194 -9.63 8.46 -19.70
N ASP A 195 -10.67 8.98 -19.04
CA ASP A 195 -10.58 9.81 -17.83
C ASP A 195 -10.74 9.03 -16.52
N ASP A 196 -10.81 7.69 -16.57
CA ASP A 196 -10.99 6.77 -15.44
C ASP A 196 -10.01 5.58 -15.49
N GLN A 197 -8.83 5.71 -16.10
CA GLN A 197 -7.86 4.60 -16.24
C GLN A 197 -6.71 4.61 -15.21
N CYS A 198 -6.69 5.61 -14.33
CA CYS A 198 -5.63 5.81 -13.36
C CYS A 198 -5.90 5.08 -12.04
N GLY A 199 -4.88 4.47 -11.47
CA GLY A 199 -4.92 3.79 -10.19
C GLY A 199 -3.68 4.04 -9.34
N TYR A 200 -3.78 3.66 -8.07
CA TYR A 200 -2.68 3.69 -7.12
C TYR A 200 -2.75 2.49 -6.18
N VAL A 201 -1.66 2.20 -5.50
CA VAL A 201 -1.61 1.17 -4.45
C VAL A 201 -1.53 1.85 -3.10
N GLY A 202 -2.40 1.45 -2.17
CA GLY A 202 -2.38 1.88 -0.78
C GLY A 202 -1.89 0.74 0.12
N PHE A 203 -1.10 1.07 1.15
CA PHE A 203 -0.54 0.11 2.10
C PHE A 203 -0.91 0.45 3.53
N ARG A 204 -1.09 -0.59 4.33
CA ARG A 204 -1.46 -0.48 5.74
C ARG A 204 -0.77 -1.56 6.56
N ALA A 205 -0.34 -1.20 7.76
CA ALA A 205 0.30 -2.05 8.76
C ALA A 205 -0.40 -1.82 10.12
N TYR A 206 -1.51 -2.51 10.32
CA TYR A 206 -2.42 -2.30 11.43
C TYR A 206 -1.89 -2.86 12.74
N LEU A 207 -1.99 -2.03 13.77
CA LEU A 207 -1.80 -2.35 15.18
C LEU A 207 -0.50 -3.12 15.43
N GLU A 208 0.57 -2.39 15.72
CA GLU A 208 1.78 -2.97 16.28
C GLU A 208 1.43 -3.64 17.63
N PRO A 209 1.73 -4.94 17.82
CA PRO A 209 1.28 -5.69 19.00
C PRO A 209 1.67 -5.07 20.34
N GLU A 210 2.84 -4.45 20.43
CA GLU A 210 3.36 -3.88 21.68
C GLU A 210 2.65 -2.57 22.06
N THR A 211 2.40 -1.69 21.09
CA THR A 211 1.84 -0.36 21.34
C THR A 211 0.33 -0.30 21.13
N THR A 212 -0.24 -1.29 20.43
CA THR A 212 -1.67 -1.38 20.05
C THR A 212 -2.17 -0.17 19.25
N VAL A 213 -1.25 0.51 18.55
CA VAL A 213 -1.48 1.55 17.56
C VAL A 213 -0.66 1.18 16.31
N GLY A 214 -0.93 1.81 15.16
CA GLY A 214 -0.16 1.53 13.94
C GLY A 214 1.34 1.78 14.16
N ALA A 215 2.20 0.99 13.49
CA ALA A 215 3.64 1.19 13.60
C ALA A 215 4.07 2.62 13.21
N LYS A 216 5.22 3.04 13.73
CA LYS A 216 5.79 4.34 13.36
C LYS A 216 6.39 4.27 11.96
N TRP A 217 6.17 5.32 11.16
CA TRP A 217 6.59 5.37 9.76
C TRP A 217 8.09 5.12 9.55
N ASP A 218 8.94 5.69 10.41
CA ASP A 218 10.40 5.55 10.35
C ASP A 218 10.93 4.22 10.92
N GLU A 219 10.04 3.37 11.44
CA GLU A 219 10.38 2.00 11.87
C GLU A 219 10.10 0.95 10.78
N LEU A 220 9.37 1.34 9.73
CA LEU A 220 8.96 0.49 8.63
C LEU A 220 9.88 0.67 7.42
N ILE A 221 10.13 -0.43 6.71
CA ILE A 221 10.52 -0.34 5.30
C ILE A 221 9.25 -0.24 4.49
N TYR A 222 9.05 0.87 3.77
CA TYR A 222 7.87 1.03 2.94
C TYR A 222 7.81 -0.01 1.83
N ASP A 223 6.61 -0.53 1.60
CA ASP A 223 6.28 -1.34 0.43
C ASP A 223 6.59 -0.59 -0.86
N ARG A 224 6.89 -1.34 -1.92
CA ARG A 224 7.34 -0.82 -3.20
C ARG A 224 6.54 -1.45 -4.32
N VAL A 225 6.46 -0.72 -5.44
CA VAL A 225 5.75 -1.18 -6.63
C VAL A 225 6.61 -0.95 -7.86
N ILE A 226 6.71 -1.96 -8.71
CA ILE A 226 7.29 -1.84 -10.04
C ILE A 226 6.19 -2.14 -11.04
N LYS A 227 5.93 -1.19 -11.94
CA LYS A 227 5.11 -1.42 -13.12
C LYS A 227 5.98 -1.99 -14.24
N PHE A 228 5.51 -3.06 -14.86
CA PHE A 228 6.12 -3.66 -16.03
C PHE A 228 5.23 -3.48 -17.25
N LYS A 229 5.85 -3.15 -18.38
CA LYS A 229 5.19 -3.11 -19.69
C LYS A 229 6.13 -3.60 -20.77
N LYS A 230 5.65 -4.49 -21.64
CA LYS A 230 6.47 -4.97 -22.75
C LYS A 230 6.53 -3.95 -23.87
N HIS A 231 7.73 -3.70 -24.37
CA HIS A 231 7.92 -2.93 -25.59
C HIS A 231 7.89 -3.86 -26.81
N TYR A 232 6.83 -3.80 -27.59
CA TYR A 232 6.84 -4.37 -28.93
C TYR A 232 7.67 -3.46 -29.83
N LYS A 233 8.80 -3.95 -30.35
CA LYS A 233 9.50 -3.27 -31.45
C LYS A 233 8.56 -3.26 -32.65
N SER A 234 8.17 -2.07 -33.09
CA SER A 234 7.50 -1.82 -34.38
C SER A 234 8.42 -2.18 -35.55
#